data_AF-A0A8E0V2I6-F1
#
_entry.id   AF-A0A8E0V2I6-F1
#
_cell.length_a   1.000
_cell.length_b   1.000
_cell.length_c   1.000
_cell.angle_alpha   90.00
_cell.angle_beta   90.00
_cell.angle_gamma   90.00
#
_symmetry.space_group_name_H-M   'P 1'
#
loop_
_entity.id
_entity.type
_entity.pdbx_description
1 polymer ?
#
loop_
_entity_poly.entity_id
_entity_poly.type
_entity_poly.pdbx_seq_one_letter_code
_entity_poly.pdbx_strand_id
1 'polypeptide(L)'
;MHTPTPLTICTVLTVLASCFMASWAQDAPAIKDSTILRSTVSCPDCPERNCYKCTLGHEKTLRASTGGLAWVRFLVGFKLPVPVTDGTKCTVQFPAFIRPNPFAVNVTVARALSSDWDEDTVDGENAPESGDIFTSRLLEPYQNMQTMDITAACKGAQANGEFSIYVGTQSDSIEIWSKDSGAPAILHVSAPVCKAS
;
A
#
# COMPACT_ATOMS: atom_id res chain seq x y z
N MET A 1 20.94 -30.81 75.48
CA MET A 1 21.02 -29.50 74.80
C MET A 1 20.75 -29.75 73.33
N HIS A 2 19.62 -29.29 72.81
CA HIS A 2 19.24 -29.39 71.39
C HIS A 2 19.06 -27.97 70.86
N THR A 3 19.80 -27.62 69.83
CA THR A 3 19.70 -26.35 69.09
C THR A 3 18.91 -26.59 67.81
N PRO A 4 17.85 -25.82 67.51
CA PRO A 4 17.17 -25.89 66.22
C PRO A 4 17.88 -25.01 65.18
N THR A 5 18.12 -25.58 64.00
CA THR A 5 18.61 -24.89 62.79
C THR A 5 17.47 -24.16 62.09
N PRO A 6 17.64 -22.92 61.61
CA PRO A 6 16.59 -22.22 60.88
C PRO A 6 16.62 -22.61 59.40
N LEU A 7 15.47 -23.04 58.87
CA LEU A 7 15.23 -23.15 57.43
C LEU A 7 15.10 -21.75 56.82
N THR A 8 15.99 -21.44 55.87
CA THR A 8 15.89 -20.22 55.06
C THR A 8 15.01 -20.51 53.85
N ILE A 9 13.81 -19.93 53.82
CA ILE A 9 12.89 -20.00 52.68
C ILE A 9 13.28 -18.87 51.71
N CYS A 10 13.93 -19.21 50.60
CA CYS A 10 14.15 -18.30 49.48
C CYS A 10 12.85 -18.15 48.68
N THR A 11 12.11 -17.07 48.92
CA THR A 11 11.02 -16.62 48.04
C THR A 11 11.62 -16.03 46.77
N VAL A 12 11.53 -16.78 45.66
CA VAL A 12 11.84 -16.27 44.31
C VAL A 12 10.74 -15.29 43.92
N LEU A 13 11.03 -13.99 43.99
CA LEU A 13 10.11 -12.94 43.56
C LEU A 13 10.13 -12.89 42.02
N THR A 14 9.18 -13.58 41.38
CA THR A 14 8.92 -13.43 39.95
C THR A 14 8.28 -12.07 39.70
N VAL A 15 9.10 -11.09 39.31
CA VAL A 15 8.62 -9.80 38.81
C VAL A 15 7.95 -10.06 37.46
N LEU A 16 6.63 -10.22 37.47
CA LEU A 16 5.79 -10.15 36.27
C LEU A 16 5.81 -8.69 35.78
N ALA A 17 6.76 -8.39 34.90
CA ALA A 17 6.77 -7.13 34.17
C ALA A 17 5.55 -7.08 33.25
N SER A 18 4.48 -6.44 33.72
CA SER A 18 3.29 -6.16 32.93
C SER A 18 3.65 -5.15 31.83
N CYS A 19 3.87 -5.63 30.60
CA CYS A 19 4.01 -4.76 29.44
C CYS A 19 2.65 -4.12 29.13
N PHE A 20 2.55 -2.80 29.27
CA PHE A 20 1.47 -2.06 28.63
C PHE A 20 1.75 -2.02 27.13
N MET A 21 0.90 -2.69 26.35
CA MET A 21 0.95 -2.58 24.89
C MET A 21 0.39 -1.21 24.49
N ALA A 22 1.26 -0.22 24.42
CA ALA A 22 0.95 1.03 23.72
C ALA A 22 1.10 0.78 22.22
N SER A 23 0.22 1.29 21.36
CA SER A 23 0.47 1.29 19.92
C SER A 23 1.01 2.65 19.49
N TRP A 24 1.92 2.66 18.53
CA TRP A 24 2.23 3.87 17.78
C TRP A 24 1.55 3.79 16.41
N ALA A 25 1.21 4.96 15.86
CA ALA A 25 0.68 5.10 14.52
C ALA A 25 1.30 6.33 13.85
N GLN A 26 1.63 6.23 12.58
CA GLN A 26 2.07 7.36 11.76
C GLN A 26 1.45 7.26 10.36
N ASP A 27 1.27 8.44 9.78
CA ASP A 27 0.74 8.60 8.44
C ASP A 27 1.82 9.16 7.52
N ALA A 28 1.85 8.69 6.28
CA ALA A 28 2.72 9.21 5.23
C ALA A 28 1.95 9.31 3.92
N PRO A 29 1.99 10.45 3.21
CA PRO A 29 1.39 10.53 1.87
C PRO A 29 2.20 9.70 0.85
N ALA A 30 1.57 9.31 -0.24
CA ALA A 30 2.25 8.78 -1.42
C ALA A 30 3.30 9.78 -1.90
N ILE A 31 4.49 9.27 -2.21
CA ILE A 31 5.60 10.09 -2.71
C ILE A 31 5.64 10.13 -4.25
N LYS A 32 4.96 9.18 -4.89
CA LYS A 32 4.77 9.11 -6.34
C LYS A 32 3.57 8.26 -6.70
N ASP A 33 2.89 8.58 -7.78
CA ASP A 33 1.88 7.76 -8.41
C ASP A 33 1.91 7.88 -9.95
N SER A 34 1.35 6.90 -10.65
CA SER A 34 1.23 6.93 -12.11
C SER A 34 0.18 5.95 -12.58
N THR A 35 -0.52 6.28 -13.66
CA THR A 35 -1.34 5.30 -14.37
C THR A 35 -0.47 4.51 -15.35
N ILE A 36 -0.36 3.20 -15.17
CA ILE A 36 0.32 2.30 -16.10
C ILE A 36 -0.71 1.76 -17.09
N LEU A 37 -0.61 2.24 -18.32
CA LEU A 37 -1.48 1.87 -19.42
C LEU A 37 -0.78 0.84 -20.32
N ARG A 38 -1.38 -0.36 -20.42
CA ARG A 38 -0.97 -1.36 -21.42
C ARG A 38 -2.17 -1.73 -22.28
N SER A 39 -2.13 -1.33 -23.54
CA SER A 39 -3.21 -1.60 -24.48
C SER A 39 -2.68 -1.77 -25.90
N THR A 40 -3.21 -2.75 -26.61
CA THR A 40 -2.89 -3.01 -28.02
C THR A 40 -3.63 -2.10 -29.00
N VAL A 41 -4.54 -1.26 -28.50
CA VAL A 41 -5.20 -0.24 -29.32
C VAL A 41 -4.27 0.97 -29.53
N SER A 42 -4.58 1.81 -30.51
CA SER A 42 -3.81 3.04 -30.74
C SER A 42 -4.22 4.13 -29.74
N CYS A 43 -3.24 4.79 -29.13
CA CYS A 43 -3.41 5.96 -28.26
C CYS A 43 -2.84 7.21 -28.95
N PRO A 44 -3.66 8.05 -29.62
CA PRO A 44 -3.18 9.16 -30.44
C PRO A 44 -2.30 10.17 -29.70
N ASP A 45 -2.56 10.35 -28.40
CA ASP A 45 -1.89 11.34 -27.56
C ASP A 45 -0.56 10.82 -26.98
N CYS A 46 -0.19 9.58 -27.27
CA CYS A 46 1.04 8.96 -26.77
C CYS A 46 2.12 8.85 -27.86
N PRO A 47 3.41 8.78 -27.47
CA PRO A 47 4.50 8.56 -28.40
C PRO A 47 4.23 7.38 -29.33
N GLU A 48 4.49 7.58 -30.63
CA GLU A 48 4.27 6.58 -31.69
C GLU A 48 2.83 6.05 -31.77
N ARG A 49 1.88 6.76 -31.16
CA ARG A 49 0.49 6.34 -30.98
C ARG A 49 0.36 5.00 -30.23
N ASN A 50 1.36 4.66 -29.41
CA ASN A 50 1.49 3.42 -28.67
C ASN A 50 1.10 3.63 -27.20
N CYS A 51 0.04 2.94 -26.75
CA CYS A 51 -0.45 3.08 -25.39
C CYS A 51 0.56 2.62 -24.31
N TYR A 52 1.52 1.76 -24.67
CA TYR A 52 2.57 1.32 -23.75
C TYR A 52 3.60 2.42 -23.46
N LYS A 53 3.69 3.45 -24.30
CA LYS A 53 4.64 4.57 -24.17
C LYS A 53 4.03 5.82 -23.55
N CYS A 54 2.81 5.73 -23.03
CA CYS A 54 2.17 6.85 -22.36
C CYS A 54 2.77 7.03 -20.96
N THR A 55 3.48 8.13 -20.74
CA THR A 55 3.91 8.54 -19.40
C THR A 55 2.79 9.34 -18.73
N LEU A 56 2.25 8.83 -17.61
CA LEU A 56 1.07 9.38 -16.93
C LEU A 56 1.31 9.65 -15.43
N GLY A 57 2.56 9.93 -15.03
CA GLY A 57 2.94 10.11 -13.62
C GLY A 57 2.48 11.41 -12.96
N HIS A 58 2.11 12.43 -13.75
CA HIS A 58 1.67 13.74 -13.22
C HIS A 58 0.21 14.06 -13.58
N GLU A 59 -0.53 13.05 -14.01
CA GLU A 59 -1.96 13.21 -14.29
C GLU A 59 -2.73 13.48 -12.99
N LYS A 60 -3.80 14.29 -13.08
CA LYS A 60 -4.63 14.62 -11.90
C LYS A 60 -5.51 13.48 -11.42
N THR A 61 -5.62 12.42 -12.21
CA THR A 61 -6.42 11.24 -11.89
C THR A 61 -5.62 9.97 -12.14
N LEU A 62 -5.92 8.96 -11.33
CA LEU A 62 -5.38 7.61 -11.45
C LEU A 62 -6.48 6.67 -11.90
N ARG A 63 -6.17 5.82 -12.87
CA ARG A 63 -7.16 4.94 -13.52
C ARG A 63 -6.77 3.49 -13.32
N ALA A 64 -7.78 2.66 -13.06
CA ALA A 64 -7.62 1.22 -13.12
C ALA A 64 -8.80 0.61 -13.85
N SER A 65 -8.53 -0.31 -14.76
CA SER A 65 -9.55 -1.03 -15.51
C SER A 65 -8.97 -2.33 -16.05
N THR A 66 -9.79 -3.38 -16.02
CA THR A 66 -9.48 -4.65 -16.68
C THR A 66 -10.59 -4.96 -17.68
N GLY A 67 -10.23 -5.05 -18.96
CA GLY A 67 -11.19 -5.35 -20.03
C GLY A 67 -10.53 -5.55 -21.39
N GLY A 68 -10.87 -6.64 -22.08
CA GLY A 68 -10.37 -6.94 -23.43
C GLY A 68 -8.86 -7.22 -23.48
N LEU A 69 -8.16 -6.62 -24.45
CA LEU A 69 -6.71 -6.73 -24.67
C LEU A 69 -5.89 -5.65 -23.94
N ALA A 70 -6.52 -4.96 -22.97
CA ALA A 70 -5.91 -3.87 -22.24
C ALA A 70 -6.07 -4.09 -20.73
N TRP A 71 -5.03 -3.73 -20.00
CA TRP A 71 -5.16 -3.51 -18.57
C TRP A 71 -4.55 -2.17 -18.19
N VAL A 72 -5.24 -1.49 -17.30
CA VAL A 72 -4.86 -0.20 -16.73
C VAL A 72 -4.78 -0.41 -15.23
N ARG A 73 -3.67 -0.05 -14.64
CA ARG A 73 -3.46 -0.09 -13.19
C ARG A 73 -2.80 1.19 -12.79
N PHE A 74 -3.09 1.69 -11.60
CA PHE A 74 -2.26 2.75 -11.05
C PHE A 74 -1.19 2.15 -10.14
N LEU A 75 0.00 2.70 -10.24
CA LEU A 75 1.19 2.39 -9.47
C LEU A 75 1.37 3.49 -8.43
N VAL A 76 1.52 3.14 -7.16
CA VAL A 76 1.68 4.11 -6.07
C VAL A 76 2.89 3.74 -5.23
N GLY A 77 3.79 4.70 -5.04
CA GLY A 77 5.00 4.57 -4.25
C GLY A 77 4.87 5.28 -2.91
N PHE A 78 5.35 4.62 -1.86
CA PHE A 78 5.38 5.14 -0.50
C PHE A 78 6.78 5.04 0.08
N LYS A 79 7.02 5.86 1.10
CA LYS A 79 8.18 5.75 1.96
C LYS A 79 7.73 5.47 3.39
N LEU A 80 8.32 4.46 4.00
CA LEU A 80 8.06 4.12 5.38
C LEU A 80 8.50 5.27 6.30
N PRO A 81 7.62 5.79 7.18
CA PRO A 81 8.00 6.84 8.11
C PRO A 81 8.93 6.33 9.23
N VAL A 82 8.90 5.03 9.51
CA VAL A 82 9.79 4.33 10.44
C VAL A 82 10.05 2.88 9.99
N PRO A 83 11.11 2.22 10.49
CA PRO A 83 11.38 0.82 10.19
C PRO A 83 10.23 -0.11 10.60
N VAL A 84 9.91 -1.05 9.72
CA VAL A 84 8.86 -2.06 9.92
C VAL A 84 9.38 -3.19 10.80
N THR A 85 8.57 -3.58 11.78
CA THR A 85 8.78 -4.74 12.65
C THR A 85 7.73 -5.83 12.40
N ASP A 86 7.91 -7.03 12.97
CA ASP A 86 6.98 -8.15 12.75
C ASP A 86 5.52 -7.83 13.12
N GLY A 87 5.31 -7.02 14.17
CA GLY A 87 3.99 -6.59 14.63
C GLY A 87 3.39 -5.41 13.85
N THR A 88 4.08 -4.93 12.81
CA THR A 88 3.62 -3.76 12.05
C THR A 88 2.48 -4.12 11.11
N LYS A 89 1.46 -3.26 11.10
CA LYS A 89 0.33 -3.27 10.17
C LYS A 89 0.38 -2.01 9.32
N CYS A 90 0.21 -2.19 8.01
CA CYS A 90 0.19 -1.09 7.06
C CYS A 90 -1.11 -1.13 6.27
N THR A 91 -1.81 -0.01 6.23
CA THR A 91 -3.02 0.14 5.43
C THR A 91 -2.95 1.41 4.62
N VAL A 92 -3.60 1.44 3.46
CA VAL A 92 -3.67 2.63 2.63
C VAL A 92 -5.11 3.13 2.53
N GLN A 93 -5.28 4.44 2.70
CA GLN A 93 -6.50 5.16 2.38
C GLN A 93 -6.30 5.86 1.04
N PHE A 94 -7.12 5.50 0.06
CA PHE A 94 -7.14 6.19 -1.23
C PHE A 94 -8.13 7.35 -1.22
N PRO A 95 -7.93 8.35 -2.10
CA PRO A 95 -8.91 9.39 -2.35
C PRO A 95 -10.25 8.82 -2.83
N ALA A 96 -11.30 9.65 -2.71
CA ALA A 96 -12.61 9.34 -3.26
C ALA A 96 -12.56 9.20 -4.78
N PHE A 97 -13.56 8.49 -5.33
CA PHE A 97 -13.74 8.39 -6.77
C PHE A 97 -14.10 9.75 -7.36
N ILE A 98 -13.61 10.05 -8.57
CA ILE A 98 -13.96 11.28 -9.29
C ILE A 98 -15.47 11.34 -9.55
N ARG A 99 -16.07 10.17 -9.79
CA ARG A 99 -17.51 9.99 -9.96
C ARG A 99 -17.94 8.73 -9.19
N PRO A 100 -19.12 8.74 -8.54
CA PRO A 100 -19.66 7.54 -7.93
C PRO A 100 -19.75 6.40 -8.96
N ASN A 101 -19.23 5.23 -8.62
CA ASN A 101 -19.30 4.06 -9.51
C ASN A 101 -20.66 3.36 -9.36
N PRO A 102 -21.53 3.32 -10.38
CA PRO A 102 -22.84 2.69 -10.27
C PRO A 102 -22.78 1.15 -10.30
N PHE A 103 -21.61 0.56 -10.51
CA PHE A 103 -21.41 -0.88 -10.61
C PHE A 103 -20.51 -1.41 -9.48
N ALA A 104 -20.68 -2.69 -9.17
CA ALA A 104 -19.80 -3.37 -8.25
C ALA A 104 -18.43 -3.62 -8.90
N VAL A 105 -17.36 -3.30 -8.19
CA VAL A 105 -16.00 -3.42 -8.69
C VAL A 105 -15.12 -4.20 -7.70
N ASN A 106 -14.41 -5.20 -8.21
CA ASN A 106 -13.41 -5.88 -7.41
C ASN A 106 -12.04 -5.21 -7.59
N VAL A 107 -11.62 -4.46 -6.58
CA VAL A 107 -10.32 -3.79 -6.52
C VAL A 107 -9.28 -4.74 -5.96
N THR A 108 -8.10 -4.76 -6.58
CA THR A 108 -7.00 -5.65 -6.23
C THR A 108 -5.74 -4.85 -5.97
N VAL A 109 -4.91 -5.36 -5.06
CA VAL A 109 -3.61 -4.79 -4.76
C VAL A 109 -2.54 -5.87 -4.90
N ALA A 110 -1.52 -5.55 -5.67
CA ALA A 110 -0.33 -6.36 -5.85
C ALA A 110 0.91 -5.53 -5.53
N ARG A 111 2.01 -6.21 -5.21
CA ARG A 111 3.28 -5.54 -4.96
C ARG A 111 3.95 -5.21 -6.30
N ALA A 112 4.56 -4.03 -6.43
CA ALA A 112 5.56 -3.80 -7.46
C ALA A 112 6.92 -4.32 -6.97
N LEU A 113 7.62 -5.08 -7.81
CA LEU A 113 8.87 -5.74 -7.41
C LEU A 113 10.04 -4.76 -7.21
N SER A 114 9.95 -3.55 -7.75
CA SER A 114 10.86 -2.43 -7.50
C SER A 114 10.07 -1.14 -7.22
N SER A 115 10.69 -0.23 -6.47
CA SER A 115 10.21 1.15 -6.29
C SER A 115 11.16 2.18 -6.88
N ASP A 116 12.08 1.80 -7.76
CA ASP A 116 13.10 2.70 -8.34
C ASP A 116 12.61 3.43 -9.60
N TRP A 117 11.30 3.44 -9.85
CA TRP A 117 10.67 4.06 -11.02
C TRP A 117 10.47 5.58 -10.82
N ASP A 118 10.34 6.31 -11.93
CA ASP A 118 10.21 7.78 -11.95
C ASP A 118 8.91 8.20 -12.64
N GLU A 119 8.15 9.12 -12.05
CA GLU A 119 6.90 9.66 -12.60
C GLU A 119 7.08 10.32 -13.98
N ASP A 120 8.26 10.89 -14.22
CA ASP A 120 8.60 11.57 -15.48
C ASP A 120 8.83 10.61 -16.64
N THR A 121 9.01 9.32 -16.37
CA THR A 121 9.38 8.33 -17.42
C THR A 121 8.62 7.02 -17.35
N VAL A 122 7.96 6.71 -16.23
CA VAL A 122 7.31 5.41 -16.05
C VAL A 122 6.14 5.25 -17.01
N ASP A 123 6.11 4.13 -17.74
CA ASP A 123 5.11 3.82 -18.73
C ASP A 123 4.83 2.30 -18.78
N GLY A 124 4.01 1.87 -19.73
CA GLY A 124 3.70 0.46 -19.93
C GLY A 124 4.92 -0.40 -20.31
N GLU A 125 5.98 0.15 -20.89
CA GLU A 125 7.17 -0.61 -21.30
C GLU A 125 8.18 -0.81 -20.16
N ASN A 126 8.36 0.21 -19.32
CA ASN A 126 9.40 0.22 -18.29
C ASN A 126 8.88 0.09 -16.84
N ALA A 127 7.57 0.09 -16.62
CA ALA A 127 7.01 -0.05 -15.28
C ALA A 127 7.47 -1.35 -14.61
N PRO A 128 7.73 -1.33 -13.28
CA PRO A 128 8.25 -2.47 -12.54
C PRO A 128 7.32 -3.67 -12.66
N GLU A 129 7.88 -4.88 -12.65
CA GLU A 129 7.06 -6.09 -12.67
C GLU A 129 6.11 -6.14 -11.46
N SER A 130 4.90 -6.66 -11.68
CA SER A 130 3.91 -6.89 -10.62
C SER A 130 4.10 -8.29 -10.05
N GLY A 131 4.17 -8.41 -8.72
CA GLY A 131 4.01 -9.68 -8.04
C GLY A 131 2.55 -10.13 -7.97
N ASP A 132 2.31 -11.14 -7.14
CA ASP A 132 0.97 -11.68 -6.90
C ASP A 132 0.05 -10.68 -6.18
N ILE A 133 -1.25 -10.81 -6.46
CA ILE A 133 -2.29 -10.09 -5.73
C ILE A 133 -2.35 -10.64 -4.31
N PHE A 134 -2.11 -9.80 -3.31
CA PHE A 134 -2.17 -10.18 -1.90
C PHE A 134 -3.38 -9.60 -1.17
N THR A 135 -4.12 -8.70 -1.80
CA THR A 135 -5.36 -8.13 -1.24
C THR A 135 -6.37 -7.85 -2.34
N SER A 136 -7.64 -8.13 -2.05
CA SER A 136 -8.77 -7.88 -2.93
C SER A 136 -9.97 -7.39 -2.09
N ARG A 137 -10.74 -6.47 -2.65
CA ARG A 137 -11.98 -5.97 -2.04
C ARG A 137 -13.02 -5.74 -3.12
N LEU A 138 -14.19 -6.35 -2.91
CA LEU A 138 -15.40 -6.00 -3.63
C LEU A 138 -15.95 -4.70 -3.03
N LEU A 139 -16.12 -3.69 -3.87
CA LEU A 139 -16.83 -2.46 -3.56
C LEU A 139 -18.22 -2.54 -4.17
N GLU A 140 -19.24 -2.34 -3.35
CA GLU A 140 -20.63 -2.29 -3.82
C GLU A 140 -20.88 -1.00 -4.62
N PRO A 141 -21.95 -0.94 -5.43
CA PRO A 141 -22.35 0.27 -6.13
C PRO A 141 -22.40 1.50 -5.20
N TYR A 142 -21.91 2.62 -5.71
CA TYR A 142 -21.85 3.93 -5.07
C TYR A 142 -20.98 4.00 -3.80
N GLN A 143 -20.15 2.99 -3.55
CA GLN A 143 -19.15 3.05 -2.50
C GLN A 143 -17.84 3.67 -3.00
N ASN A 144 -17.20 4.47 -2.14
CA ASN A 144 -15.81 4.88 -2.35
C ASN A 144 -14.85 3.74 -2.00
N MET A 145 -13.58 3.92 -2.39
CA MET A 145 -12.51 3.01 -2.00
C MET A 145 -12.42 2.92 -0.47
N GLN A 146 -12.50 1.70 0.05
CA GLN A 146 -12.24 1.42 1.45
C GLN A 146 -10.73 1.34 1.70
N THR A 147 -10.34 1.46 2.97
CA THR A 147 -8.96 1.23 3.40
C THR A 147 -8.51 -0.18 3.03
N MET A 148 -7.36 -0.29 2.37
CA MET A 148 -6.79 -1.55 1.90
C MET A 148 -5.63 -1.98 2.77
N ASP A 149 -5.56 -3.26 3.13
CA ASP A 149 -4.38 -3.81 3.81
C ASP A 149 -3.23 -3.96 2.81
N ILE A 150 -2.09 -3.35 3.14
CA ILE A 150 -0.86 -3.38 2.33
C ILE A 150 0.34 -3.82 3.15
N THR A 151 0.10 -4.51 4.27
CA THR A 151 1.13 -4.98 5.19
C THR A 151 2.17 -5.85 4.46
N ALA A 152 1.76 -6.67 3.50
CA ALA A 152 2.67 -7.50 2.71
C ALA A 152 3.67 -6.66 1.88
N ALA A 153 3.21 -5.58 1.24
CA ALA A 153 4.08 -4.69 0.46
C ALA A 153 5.01 -3.87 1.37
N CYS A 154 4.45 -3.37 2.48
CA CYS A 154 5.17 -2.60 3.51
C CYS A 154 6.32 -3.40 4.15
N LYS A 155 6.08 -4.66 4.52
CA LYS A 155 7.12 -5.59 5.02
C LYS A 155 8.15 -5.95 3.94
N GLY A 156 7.79 -5.80 2.68
CA GLY A 156 8.66 -6.00 1.53
C GLY A 156 9.44 -4.76 1.10
N ALA A 157 9.41 -3.65 1.86
CA ALA A 157 10.10 -2.42 1.45
C ALA A 157 11.59 -2.63 1.20
N GLN A 158 12.12 -1.85 0.26
CA GLN A 158 13.54 -1.78 -0.05
C GLN A 158 14.32 -1.22 1.16
N ALA A 159 15.66 -1.36 1.12
CA ALA A 159 16.53 -0.93 2.22
C ALA A 159 16.42 0.57 2.56
N ASN A 160 16.04 1.40 1.59
CA ASN A 160 15.77 2.84 1.76
C ASN A 160 14.38 3.14 2.38
N GLY A 161 13.60 2.10 2.70
CA GLY A 161 12.25 2.19 3.23
C GLY A 161 11.16 2.42 2.16
N GLU A 162 11.49 2.38 0.87
CA GLU A 162 10.52 2.61 -0.19
C GLU A 162 9.87 1.30 -0.66
N PHE A 163 8.59 1.39 -0.98
CA PHE A 163 7.85 0.28 -1.57
C PHE A 163 6.75 0.84 -2.48
N SER A 164 6.31 0.03 -3.44
CA SER A 164 5.29 0.42 -4.40
C SER A 164 4.26 -0.69 -4.55
N ILE A 165 3.03 -0.29 -4.83
CA ILE A 165 1.91 -1.18 -5.05
C ILE A 165 1.25 -0.87 -6.39
N TYR A 166 0.79 -1.93 -7.04
CA TYR A 166 -0.18 -1.82 -8.12
C TYR A 166 -1.58 -1.93 -7.55
N VAL A 167 -2.46 -1.06 -8.01
CA VAL A 167 -3.90 -1.19 -7.80
C VAL A 167 -4.57 -1.37 -9.14
N GLY A 168 -5.32 -2.46 -9.26
CA GLY A 168 -6.07 -2.82 -10.44
C GLY A 168 -7.51 -3.17 -10.11
N THR A 169 -8.31 -3.41 -11.13
CA THR A 169 -9.65 -4.02 -10.98
C THR A 169 -9.66 -5.40 -11.61
N GLN A 170 -10.55 -6.30 -11.18
CA GLN A 170 -10.86 -7.54 -11.91
C GLN A 170 -12.14 -7.43 -12.75
N SER A 171 -12.94 -6.38 -12.50
CA SER A 171 -14.15 -6.05 -13.25
C SER A 171 -14.28 -4.53 -13.33
N ASP A 172 -14.83 -4.03 -14.42
CA ASP A 172 -15.11 -2.60 -14.60
C ASP A 172 -13.85 -1.70 -14.49
N SER A 173 -14.07 -0.41 -14.31
CA SER A 173 -13.09 0.65 -14.21
C SER A 173 -13.33 1.51 -12.98
N ILE A 174 -12.25 2.06 -12.44
CA ILE A 174 -12.29 3.08 -11.40
C ILE A 174 -11.38 4.22 -11.80
N GLU A 175 -11.72 5.41 -11.31
CA GLU A 175 -10.91 6.61 -11.48
C GLU A 175 -10.96 7.41 -10.18
N ILE A 176 -9.78 7.72 -9.65
CA ILE A 176 -9.58 8.42 -8.37
C ILE A 176 -8.69 9.64 -8.57
N TRP A 177 -8.71 10.56 -7.61
CA TRP A 177 -7.77 11.67 -7.57
C TRP A 177 -6.33 11.19 -7.33
N SER A 178 -5.34 11.82 -7.97
CA SER A 178 -3.90 11.55 -7.77
C SER A 178 -3.25 12.48 -6.74
N LYS A 179 -1.98 12.22 -6.40
CA LYS A 179 -1.10 13.16 -5.70
C LYS A 179 -1.17 14.58 -6.28
N ASP A 180 -1.03 14.73 -7.59
CA ASP A 180 -0.92 16.03 -8.25
C ASP A 180 -2.24 16.82 -8.31
N SER A 181 -3.34 16.20 -7.90
CA SER A 181 -4.60 16.90 -7.61
C SER A 181 -4.66 17.52 -6.21
N GLY A 182 -3.64 17.30 -5.38
CA GLY A 182 -3.62 17.70 -3.96
C GLY A 182 -4.27 16.68 -3.02
N ALA A 183 -4.60 15.48 -3.52
CA ALA A 183 -5.21 14.40 -2.76
C ALA A 183 -4.38 13.11 -2.90
N PRO A 184 -3.19 13.02 -2.29
CA PRO A 184 -2.40 11.80 -2.33
C PRO A 184 -3.07 10.66 -1.56
N ALA A 185 -2.80 9.42 -1.95
CA ALA A 185 -3.10 8.27 -1.10
C ALA A 185 -2.31 8.35 0.21
N ILE A 186 -2.91 7.95 1.33
CA ILE A 186 -2.29 8.04 2.66
C ILE A 186 -1.98 6.63 3.17
N LEU A 187 -0.71 6.38 3.43
CA LEU A 187 -0.23 5.21 4.15
C LEU A 187 -0.42 5.43 5.65
N HIS A 188 -1.08 4.51 6.32
CA HIS A 188 -1.15 4.40 7.77
C HIS A 188 -0.31 3.21 8.21
N VAL A 189 0.67 3.47 9.08
CA VAL A 189 1.52 2.43 9.69
C VAL A 189 1.26 2.42 11.18
N SER A 190 1.02 1.25 11.75
CA SER A 190 0.90 1.08 13.20
C SER A 190 1.63 -0.16 13.68
N ALA A 191 2.22 -0.10 14.88
CA ALA A 191 2.81 -1.26 15.51
C ALA A 191 2.65 -1.21 17.04
N PRO A 192 2.62 -2.38 17.71
CA PRO A 192 2.67 -2.44 19.16
C PRO A 192 4.06 -2.01 19.67
N VAL A 193 4.06 -1.32 20.80
CA VAL A 193 5.23 -0.91 21.58
C VAL A 193 5.14 -1.56 22.94
N CYS A 194 6.16 -2.35 23.28
CA CYS A 194 6.40 -2.71 24.67
C CYS A 194 7.19 -1.59 25.32
N LYS A 195 6.55 -0.79 26.17
CA LYS A 195 7.29 0.06 27.13
C LYS A 195 7.56 -0.78 28.37
N ALA A 196 8.84 -1.04 28.65
CA ALA A 196 9.25 -1.54 29.95
C ALA A 196 9.02 -0.42 30.97
N SER A 197 8.34 -0.74 32.07
CA SER A 197 8.14 0.17 33.21
C SER A 197 9.25 0.04 34.23
#